data_AF-A0A1W1XMK5-F1
#
_entry.id   AF-A0A1W1XMK5-F1
#
_cell.length_a   1.000
_cell.length_b   1.000
_cell.length_c   1.000
_cell.angle_alpha   90.00
_cell.angle_beta   90.00
_cell.angle_gamma   90.00
#
_symmetry.space_group_name_H-M   'P 1'
#
loop_
_entity.id
_entity.type
_entity.pdbx_description
1 polymer ?
#
loop_
_entity_poly.entity_id
_entity_poly.type
_entity_poly.pdbx_seq_one_letter_code
_entity_poly.pdbx_strand_id
1 'polypeptide(L)'
;MRQLLLNEVIKILSNKKYNKYTKYKSQNKITDSTVGKNTKMNIIIAIAIGIVVIVALIIMNPTHLEALDGYTETNQQLIGTYDLVPEDSYYVGTGTLNGIVHARFEARQNGKISDTVDVTKKFFKIVHKDVGALNGKVEAYKRTYKKGSDIKTHFYYVLYVDSSSKIKDCGTLSTDEDDSDD
;
A
#
# COMPACT_ATOMS: atom_id res chain seq x y z
N MET A 1 8.08 -29.11 -40.44
CA MET A 1 8.68 -27.75 -40.39
C MET A 1 8.05 -26.87 -39.28
N ARG A 2 7.83 -27.42 -38.08
CA ARG A 2 7.30 -26.69 -36.90
C ARG A 2 7.88 -27.16 -35.54
N GLN A 3 8.91 -28.00 -35.57
CA GLN A 3 9.63 -28.48 -34.37
C GLN A 3 11.03 -27.86 -34.21
N LEU A 4 11.50 -27.09 -35.21
CA LEU A 4 12.81 -26.44 -35.18
C LEU A 4 12.82 -25.06 -34.48
N LEU A 5 11.65 -24.51 -34.13
CA LEU A 5 11.54 -23.19 -33.49
C LEU A 5 11.35 -23.24 -31.96
N LEU A 6 11.09 -24.42 -31.38
CA LEU A 6 10.90 -24.57 -29.93
C LEU A 6 12.20 -24.83 -29.16
N ASN A 7 13.24 -25.33 -29.81
CA ASN A 7 14.54 -25.61 -29.17
C ASN A 7 15.51 -24.41 -29.19
N GLU A 8 15.26 -23.36 -29.99
CA GLU A 8 16.08 -22.13 -29.97
C GLU A 8 15.56 -21.07 -28.98
N VAL A 9 14.27 -21.03 -28.68
CA VAL A 9 13.71 -20.07 -27.71
C VAL A 9 14.08 -20.44 -26.27
N ILE A 10 14.22 -21.73 -25.96
CA ILE A 10 14.62 -22.21 -24.62
C ILE A 10 16.13 -21.98 -24.36
N LYS A 11 16.95 -21.87 -25.41
CA LYS A 11 18.40 -21.60 -25.28
C LYS A 11 18.73 -20.13 -25.02
N ILE A 12 17.80 -19.22 -25.31
CA ILE A 12 17.94 -17.77 -25.08
C ILE A 12 17.58 -17.36 -23.64
N LEU A 13 16.81 -18.18 -22.91
CA LEU A 13 16.37 -17.88 -21.54
C LEU A 13 17.25 -18.48 -20.43
N SER A 14 18.26 -19.30 -20.77
CA SER A 14 19.08 -20.01 -19.78
C SER A 14 20.48 -19.41 -19.52
N ASN A 15 20.87 -18.29 -20.14
CA ASN A 15 22.28 -17.87 -20.10
C ASN A 15 22.56 -16.37 -19.88
N LYS A 16 21.68 -15.66 -19.18
CA LYS A 16 21.95 -14.29 -18.71
C LYS A 16 21.43 -14.08 -17.30
N LYS A 17 22.23 -14.47 -16.29
CA LYS A 17 22.43 -13.72 -15.04
C LYS A 17 23.22 -14.54 -14.00
N TYR A 18 24.44 -14.98 -14.29
CA TYR A 18 25.39 -15.24 -13.21
C TYR A 18 26.83 -14.97 -13.64
N ASN A 19 27.53 -14.26 -12.76
CA ASN A 19 28.97 -14.00 -12.68
C ASN A 19 29.64 -13.17 -13.78
N LYS A 20 30.07 -11.95 -13.39
CA LYS A 20 31.49 -11.70 -13.13
C LYS A 20 31.76 -10.34 -12.47
N TYR A 21 32.17 -10.38 -11.21
CA TYR A 21 33.15 -9.41 -10.71
C TYR A 21 34.53 -9.84 -11.22
N THR A 22 35.20 -9.02 -12.03
CA THR A 22 36.67 -8.95 -12.10
C THR A 22 37.10 -7.69 -12.88
N LYS A 23 37.57 -6.69 -12.14
CA LYS A 23 38.84 -5.94 -12.29
C LYS A 23 39.52 -5.99 -13.68
N TYR A 24 39.79 -4.85 -14.31
CA TYR A 24 41.14 -4.33 -14.67
C TYR A 24 41.06 -2.94 -15.33
N LYS A 25 42.10 -2.14 -15.06
CA LYS A 25 42.34 -0.71 -15.32
C LYS A 25 42.70 -0.38 -16.78
N SER A 26 42.72 0.95 -17.05
CA SER A 26 43.45 1.70 -18.10
C SER A 26 42.55 2.07 -19.29
N GLN A 27 42.42 3.32 -19.76
CA GLN A 27 43.39 4.41 -19.80
C GLN A 27 42.66 5.74 -20.12
N ASN A 28 43.27 6.84 -19.69
CA ASN A 28 42.81 8.22 -19.83
C ASN A 28 42.47 8.66 -21.25
N LYS A 29 41.43 9.49 -21.39
CA LYS A 29 41.48 10.69 -22.23
C LYS A 29 40.68 11.80 -21.56
N ILE A 30 41.41 12.77 -21.03
CA ILE A 30 40.89 14.09 -20.71
C ILE A 30 40.85 14.85 -22.03
N THR A 31 39.67 15.28 -22.45
CA THR A 31 39.52 16.45 -23.31
C THR A 31 38.66 17.44 -22.54
N ASP A 32 39.27 18.57 -22.24
CA ASP A 32 38.69 19.70 -21.53
C ASP A 32 37.66 20.40 -22.44
N SER A 33 36.44 20.60 -21.94
CA SER A 33 35.53 21.63 -22.44
C SER A 33 34.51 21.99 -21.35
N THR A 34 34.73 23.15 -20.77
CA THR A 34 33.89 23.90 -19.84
C THR A 34 32.41 23.98 -20.26
N VAL A 35 31.53 23.17 -19.68
CA VAL A 35 30.09 23.48 -19.47
C VAL A 35 29.56 22.65 -18.29
N GLY A 36 28.87 23.28 -17.33
CA GLY A 36 27.88 22.59 -16.48
C GLY A 36 28.17 22.45 -14.98
N LYS A 37 28.74 23.47 -14.32
CA LYS A 37 28.84 23.48 -12.84
C LYS A 37 27.47 23.48 -12.11
N ASN A 38 26.36 23.73 -12.81
CA ASN A 38 25.03 23.88 -12.20
C ASN A 38 24.19 22.58 -12.18
N THR A 39 24.59 21.53 -12.89
CA THR A 39 23.77 20.32 -13.05
C THR A 39 23.93 19.33 -11.90
N LYS A 40 25.11 19.29 -11.26
CA LYS A 40 25.40 18.36 -10.14
C LYS A 40 24.72 18.77 -8.83
N MET A 41 24.58 20.07 -8.59
CA MET A 41 23.93 20.61 -7.39
C MET A 41 22.42 20.32 -7.40
N ASN A 42 21.77 20.40 -8.57
CA ASN A 42 20.35 20.08 -8.73
C ASN A 42 20.04 18.59 -8.51
N ILE A 43 20.96 17.68 -8.85
CA ILE A 43 20.79 16.23 -8.62
C ILE A 43 20.86 15.91 -7.13
N ILE A 44 21.78 16.56 -6.39
CA ILE A 44 21.91 16.36 -4.94
C ILE A 44 20.67 16.91 -4.20
N ILE A 45 20.13 18.06 -4.63
CA ILE A 45 18.89 18.62 -4.08
C ILE A 45 17.70 17.70 -4.38
N ALA A 46 17.59 17.15 -5.59
CA ALA A 46 16.52 16.22 -5.95
C ALA A 46 16.57 14.91 -5.14
N ILE A 47 17.77 14.38 -4.88
CA ILE A 47 17.95 13.18 -4.05
C ILE A 47 17.63 13.47 -2.58
N ALA A 48 18.04 14.64 -2.06
CA ALA A 48 17.73 15.06 -0.70
C ALA A 48 16.22 15.26 -0.47
N ILE A 49 15.51 15.90 -1.42
CA ILE A 49 14.05 16.05 -1.37
C ILE A 49 13.36 14.68 -1.46
N GLY A 50 13.85 13.78 -2.32
CA GLY A 50 13.31 12.41 -2.44
C GLY A 50 13.39 11.61 -1.14
N ILE A 51 14.51 11.72 -0.40
CA ILE A 51 14.68 11.04 0.90
C ILE A 51 13.76 11.65 1.96
N VAL A 52 13.57 12.97 1.98
CA VAL A 52 12.65 13.64 2.92
C VAL A 52 11.20 13.23 2.68
N VAL A 53 10.76 13.06 1.42
CA VAL A 53 9.40 12.58 1.10
C VAL A 53 9.19 11.13 1.53
N ILE A 54 10.20 10.26 1.36
CA ILE A 54 10.11 8.86 1.78
C ILE A 54 10.09 8.74 3.30
N VAL A 55 10.90 9.53 4.02
CA VAL A 55 10.90 9.56 5.49
C VAL A 55 9.58 10.14 6.03
N ALA A 56 8.99 11.14 5.38
CA ALA A 56 7.67 11.67 5.75
C ALA A 56 6.52 10.65 5.55
N LEU A 57 6.65 9.72 4.59
CA LEU A 57 5.69 8.64 4.39
C LEU A 57 5.86 7.51 5.42
N ILE A 58 7.06 7.31 5.96
CA ILE A 58 7.36 6.28 6.96
C ILE A 58 7.04 6.74 8.40
N ILE A 59 7.05 8.05 8.69
CA ILE A 59 6.70 8.61 10.01
C ILE A 59 5.18 8.85 10.19
N MET A 60 4.32 8.27 9.35
CA MET A 60 2.89 8.17 9.66
C MET A 60 2.68 6.99 10.60
N ASN A 61 3.16 7.15 11.84
CA ASN A 61 2.82 6.29 12.97
C ASN A 61 1.30 6.06 12.98
N PRO A 62 0.84 4.81 13.20
CA PRO A 62 -0.58 4.49 13.28
C PRO A 62 -1.13 5.23 14.49
N THR A 63 -1.69 6.40 14.25
CA THR A 63 -2.21 7.25 15.30
C THR A 63 -3.58 6.70 15.59
N HIS A 64 -3.69 6.07 16.77
CA HIS A 64 -4.95 5.61 17.37
C HIS A 64 -6.06 6.65 17.13
N LEU A 65 -7.29 6.17 16.89
CA LEU A 65 -8.44 6.93 16.36
C LEU A 65 -8.74 8.30 16.99
N GLU A 66 -8.23 8.56 18.19
CA GLU A 66 -8.24 9.84 18.87
C GLU A 66 -7.56 10.96 18.06
N ALA A 67 -6.71 10.63 17.10
CA ALA A 67 -5.89 11.61 16.37
C ALA A 67 -6.65 12.56 15.42
N LEU A 68 -7.93 12.32 15.14
CA LEU A 68 -8.75 13.17 14.26
C LEU A 68 -10.03 13.69 14.92
N ASP A 69 -10.14 13.66 16.26
CA ASP A 69 -11.34 14.21 16.91
C ASP A 69 -11.42 15.74 16.77
N GLY A 70 -12.61 16.22 16.40
CA GLY A 70 -12.87 17.62 16.05
C GLY A 70 -12.23 18.10 14.73
N TYR A 71 -11.75 17.21 13.86
CA TYR A 71 -11.33 17.58 12.50
C TYR A 71 -12.48 17.40 11.51
N THR A 72 -12.56 18.30 10.52
CA THR A 72 -13.55 18.24 9.43
C THR A 72 -12.88 17.78 8.14
N GLU A 73 -13.52 16.87 7.41
CA GLU A 73 -13.09 16.49 6.06
C GLU A 73 -13.19 17.70 5.11
N THR A 74 -12.11 17.99 4.38
CA THR A 74 -12.04 19.13 3.46
C THR A 74 -11.78 18.74 2.02
N ASN A 75 -11.19 17.57 1.78
CA ASN A 75 -10.92 17.06 0.44
C ASN A 75 -10.84 15.53 0.44
N GLN A 76 -11.21 14.92 -0.69
CA GLN A 76 -11.08 13.50 -0.97
C GLN A 76 -10.59 13.27 -2.39
N GLN A 77 -9.56 12.44 -2.54
CA GLN A 77 -9.03 11.99 -3.84
C GLN A 77 -9.05 10.47 -3.93
N LEU A 78 -9.65 9.92 -5.01
CA LEU A 78 -9.55 8.50 -5.32
C LEU A 78 -8.10 8.17 -5.71
N ILE A 79 -7.51 7.20 -5.03
CA ILE A 79 -6.17 6.68 -5.33
C ILE A 79 -6.26 5.49 -6.28
N GLY A 80 -7.26 4.64 -6.09
CA GLY A 80 -7.50 3.53 -7.00
C GLY A 80 -8.61 2.61 -6.53
N THR A 81 -8.93 1.67 -7.42
CA THR A 81 -9.86 0.58 -7.18
C THR A 81 -9.10 -0.73 -7.30
N TYR A 82 -9.26 -1.60 -6.30
CA TYR A 82 -8.51 -2.84 -6.14
C TYR A 82 -9.49 -4.01 -5.95
N ASP A 83 -9.05 -5.21 -6.29
CA ASP A 83 -9.79 -6.45 -6.02
C ASP A 83 -9.65 -6.83 -4.55
N LEU A 84 -10.74 -7.11 -3.85
CA LEU A 84 -10.66 -7.74 -2.53
C LEU A 84 -10.22 -9.20 -2.70
N VAL A 85 -9.29 -9.63 -1.85
CA VAL A 85 -8.82 -11.02 -1.85
C VAL A 85 -9.69 -11.82 -0.88
N PRO A 86 -10.35 -12.90 -1.33
CA PRO A 86 -11.10 -13.76 -0.43
C PRO A 86 -10.18 -14.67 0.37
N GLU A 87 -10.41 -14.78 1.66
CA GLU A 87 -9.80 -15.73 2.60
C GLU A 87 -10.94 -16.54 3.22
N ASP A 88 -10.86 -17.87 3.26
CA ASP A 88 -11.94 -18.78 3.71
C ASP A 88 -13.35 -18.36 3.27
N SER A 89 -13.49 -17.97 2.01
CA SER A 89 -14.74 -17.48 1.40
C SER A 89 -15.27 -16.14 1.89
N TYR A 90 -14.59 -15.41 2.79
CA TYR A 90 -14.89 -14.03 3.20
C TYR A 90 -13.92 -13.02 2.56
N TYR A 91 -14.34 -11.76 2.39
CA TYR A 91 -13.47 -10.67 1.90
C TYR A 91 -12.93 -9.78 3.02
N VAL A 92 -13.71 -9.64 4.11
CA VAL A 92 -13.40 -8.69 5.19
C VAL A 92 -13.69 -9.36 6.53
N GLY A 93 -12.73 -9.32 7.44
CA GLY A 93 -12.97 -9.58 8.86
C GLY A 93 -13.32 -8.29 9.58
N THR A 94 -14.40 -8.26 10.35
CA THR A 94 -14.75 -7.12 11.22
C THR A 94 -14.74 -7.56 12.66
N GLY A 95 -14.16 -6.75 13.55
CA GLY A 95 -14.15 -7.04 14.99
C GLY A 95 -14.05 -5.77 15.81
N THR A 96 -14.15 -5.90 17.12
CA THR A 96 -14.00 -4.78 18.05
C THR A 96 -12.75 -4.99 18.89
N LEU A 97 -11.85 -4.02 18.95
CA LEU A 97 -10.69 -4.03 19.82
C LEU A 97 -10.75 -2.79 20.70
N ASN A 98 -10.71 -2.95 22.04
CA ASN A 98 -10.78 -1.85 23.00
C ASN A 98 -11.96 -0.89 22.75
N GLY A 99 -13.14 -1.46 22.45
CA GLY A 99 -14.37 -0.70 22.16
C GLY A 99 -14.42 -0.03 20.79
N ILE A 100 -13.40 -0.22 19.94
CA ILE A 100 -13.32 0.38 18.61
C ILE A 100 -13.50 -0.67 17.55
N VAL A 101 -14.34 -0.40 16.55
CA VAL A 101 -14.58 -1.34 15.45
C VAL A 101 -13.46 -1.24 14.41
N HIS A 102 -12.92 -2.39 14.01
CA HIS A 102 -11.91 -2.58 12.99
C HIS A 102 -12.47 -3.38 11.81
N ALA A 103 -11.88 -3.16 10.63
CA ALA A 103 -12.01 -4.02 9.46
C ALA A 103 -10.61 -4.42 9.00
N ARG A 104 -10.44 -5.72 8.74
CA ARG A 104 -9.21 -6.33 8.28
C ARG A 104 -9.44 -6.99 6.92
N PHE A 105 -8.62 -6.68 5.93
CA PHE A 105 -8.78 -7.19 4.56
C PHE A 105 -7.46 -7.15 3.77
N GLU A 106 -7.43 -7.86 2.64
CA GLU A 106 -6.34 -7.81 1.67
C GLU A 106 -6.87 -7.37 0.30
N ALA A 107 -6.02 -6.69 -0.45
CA ALA A 107 -6.36 -6.17 -1.77
C ALA A 107 -5.34 -6.61 -2.82
N ARG A 108 -5.80 -6.80 -4.06
CA ARG A 108 -4.99 -7.20 -5.21
C ARG A 108 -5.11 -6.18 -6.33
N GLN A 109 -3.98 -5.88 -6.97
CA GLN A 109 -3.93 -5.15 -8.23
C GLN A 109 -2.78 -5.66 -9.07
N ASN A 110 -3.03 -5.87 -10.37
CA ASN A 110 -2.03 -6.34 -11.33
C ASN A 110 -1.29 -7.61 -10.87
N GLY A 111 -2.01 -8.55 -10.23
CA GLY A 111 -1.46 -9.82 -9.75
C GLY A 111 -0.65 -9.74 -8.45
N LYS A 112 -0.48 -8.55 -7.86
CA LYS A 112 0.18 -8.36 -6.56
C LYS A 112 -0.86 -8.20 -5.45
N ILE A 113 -0.66 -8.89 -4.34
CA ILE A 113 -1.49 -8.81 -3.13
C ILE A 113 -0.80 -7.85 -2.16
N SER A 114 -1.57 -7.00 -1.50
CA SER A 114 -1.09 -6.13 -0.43
C SER A 114 -0.76 -6.93 0.82
N ASP A 115 -0.02 -6.33 1.76
CA ASP A 115 -0.07 -6.80 3.14
C ASP A 115 -1.51 -6.67 3.68
N THR A 116 -1.79 -7.36 4.79
CA THR A 116 -3.09 -7.26 5.43
C THR A 116 -3.32 -5.83 5.96
N VAL A 117 -4.41 -5.21 5.51
CA VAL A 117 -4.83 -3.88 5.94
C VAL A 117 -5.72 -4.00 7.16
N ASP A 118 -5.37 -3.32 8.24
CA ASP A 118 -6.20 -3.15 9.44
C ASP A 118 -6.57 -1.67 9.57
N VAL A 119 -7.87 -1.39 9.54
CA VAL A 119 -8.41 -0.03 9.58
C VAL A 119 -9.59 0.07 10.51
N THR A 120 -9.72 1.23 11.12
CA THR A 120 -10.68 1.47 12.17
C THR A 120 -11.91 2.17 11.63
N LYS A 121 -13.05 2.14 12.33
CA LYS A 121 -14.38 2.54 11.82
C LYS A 121 -14.42 3.92 11.17
N LYS A 122 -13.57 4.85 11.61
CA LYS A 122 -13.47 6.20 11.05
C LYS A 122 -12.87 6.24 9.64
N PHE A 123 -12.10 5.22 9.26
CA PHE A 123 -11.34 5.14 8.01
C PHE A 123 -11.85 4.09 7.04
N PHE A 124 -13.00 3.46 7.30
CA PHE A 124 -13.61 2.58 6.33
C PHE A 124 -15.13 2.68 6.29
N LYS A 125 -15.70 2.26 5.17
CA LYS A 125 -17.13 1.99 5.03
C LYS A 125 -17.31 0.70 4.24
N ILE A 126 -18.21 -0.13 4.74
CA ILE A 126 -18.68 -1.30 4.01
C ILE A 126 -19.96 -0.92 3.29
N VAL A 127 -20.01 -1.17 1.99
CA VAL A 127 -21.17 -0.94 1.12
C VAL A 127 -21.59 -2.29 0.56
N HIS A 128 -22.81 -2.72 0.90
CA HIS A 128 -23.35 -3.96 0.38
C HIS A 128 -23.75 -3.77 -1.09
N LYS A 129 -23.16 -4.57 -1.98
CA LYS A 129 -23.45 -4.62 -3.42
C LYS A 129 -23.46 -6.06 -3.89
N ASP A 130 -24.65 -6.65 -3.99
CA ASP A 130 -24.81 -8.04 -4.43
C ASP A 130 -24.40 -8.25 -5.89
N VAL A 131 -24.60 -7.23 -6.73
CA VAL A 131 -24.27 -7.27 -8.16
C VAL A 131 -23.63 -5.96 -8.62
N GLY A 132 -22.76 -6.07 -9.62
CA GLY A 132 -22.15 -4.92 -10.30
C GLY A 132 -20.61 -4.95 -10.27
N ALA A 133 -20.00 -4.08 -11.09
CA ALA A 133 -18.56 -4.05 -11.34
C ALA A 133 -17.70 -3.78 -10.08
N LEU A 134 -18.32 -3.28 -9.01
CA LEU A 134 -17.66 -3.00 -7.74
C LEU A 134 -17.82 -4.11 -6.71
N ASN A 135 -18.67 -5.13 -6.93
CA ASN A 135 -18.74 -6.26 -5.98
C ASN A 135 -17.37 -6.96 -5.90
N GLY A 136 -16.87 -7.18 -4.69
CA GLY A 136 -15.55 -7.76 -4.43
C GLY A 136 -14.42 -6.77 -4.70
N LYS A 137 -14.68 -5.46 -4.63
CA LYS A 137 -13.67 -4.41 -4.81
C LYS A 137 -13.51 -3.56 -3.57
N VAL A 138 -12.37 -2.89 -3.47
CA VAL A 138 -12.14 -1.80 -2.53
C VAL A 138 -11.69 -0.56 -3.29
N GLU A 139 -12.32 0.57 -3.00
CA GLU A 139 -11.82 1.88 -3.42
C GLU A 139 -11.03 2.50 -2.28
N ALA A 140 -9.78 2.89 -2.57
CA ALA A 140 -8.93 3.58 -1.62
C ALA A 140 -8.88 5.07 -1.95
N TYR A 141 -9.11 5.90 -0.95
CA TYR A 141 -9.09 7.35 -1.04
C TYR A 141 -8.03 7.92 -0.12
N LYS A 142 -7.46 9.05 -0.54
CA LYS A 142 -6.68 9.94 0.32
C LYS A 142 -7.60 11.07 0.75
N ARG A 143 -7.89 11.16 2.05
CA ARG A 143 -8.76 12.18 2.64
C ARG A 143 -7.96 13.17 3.47
N THR A 144 -8.26 14.45 3.30
CA THR A 144 -7.65 15.54 4.07
C THR A 144 -8.63 16.09 5.08
N TYR A 145 -8.16 16.23 6.31
CA TYR A 145 -8.90 16.66 7.48
C TYR A 145 -8.26 17.93 8.05
N LYS A 146 -9.07 18.89 8.50
CA LYS A 146 -8.60 20.17 9.03
C LYS A 146 -9.24 20.49 10.38
N LYS A 147 -8.43 21.03 11.31
CA LYS A 147 -8.88 21.59 12.61
C LYS A 147 -8.09 22.87 12.88
N GLY A 148 -8.74 24.02 12.75
CA GLY A 148 -8.03 25.31 12.79
C GLY A 148 -6.99 25.40 11.67
N SER A 149 -5.73 25.59 12.01
CA SER A 149 -4.60 25.58 11.07
C SER A 149 -3.99 24.19 10.84
N ASP A 150 -4.34 23.19 11.64
CA ASP A 150 -3.76 21.84 11.51
C ASP A 150 -4.43 21.05 10.38
N ILE A 151 -3.61 20.37 9.57
CA ILE A 151 -4.01 19.62 8.39
C ILE A 151 -3.42 18.21 8.47
N LYS A 152 -4.28 17.21 8.46
CA LYS A 152 -3.91 15.80 8.46
C LYS A 152 -4.46 15.12 7.22
N THR A 153 -3.72 14.14 6.72
CA THR A 153 -4.18 13.32 5.60
C THR A 153 -4.14 11.86 6.00
N HIS A 154 -5.21 11.12 5.69
CA HIS A 154 -5.31 9.71 6.02
C HIS A 154 -5.94 8.93 4.87
N PHE A 155 -5.64 7.63 4.81
CA PHE A 155 -6.33 6.74 3.87
C PHE A 155 -7.73 6.41 4.39
N TYR A 156 -8.66 6.31 3.46
CA TYR A 156 -10.04 5.91 3.69
C TYR A 156 -10.45 4.86 2.66
N TYR A 157 -11.12 3.80 3.11
CA TYR A 157 -11.45 2.66 2.26
C TYR A 157 -12.96 2.45 2.15
N VAL A 158 -13.44 2.26 0.93
CA VAL A 158 -14.82 1.82 0.68
C VAL A 158 -14.78 0.39 0.18
N LEU A 159 -15.21 -0.52 1.04
CA LEU A 159 -15.24 -1.96 0.81
C LEU A 159 -16.60 -2.33 0.22
N TYR A 160 -16.62 -2.86 -1.00
CA TYR A 160 -17.84 -3.28 -1.67
C TYR A 160 -17.95 -4.81 -1.63
N VAL A 161 -18.87 -5.30 -0.81
CA VAL A 161 -19.04 -6.73 -0.54
C VAL A 161 -20.48 -7.14 -0.82
N ASP A 162 -20.72 -8.36 -1.26
CA ASP A 162 -22.08 -8.90 -1.30
C ASP A 162 -22.65 -9.11 0.11
N SER A 163 -23.96 -9.28 0.21
CA SER A 163 -24.67 -9.39 1.49
C SER A 163 -24.14 -10.52 2.40
N SER A 164 -23.79 -10.12 3.64
CA SER A 164 -23.38 -10.85 4.86
C SER A 164 -22.38 -12.00 4.77
N SER A 165 -22.40 -12.84 3.75
CA SER A 165 -21.56 -14.05 3.66
C SER A 165 -20.07 -13.75 3.43
N LYS A 166 -19.75 -12.53 2.99
CA LYS A 166 -18.38 -12.08 2.72
C LYS A 166 -17.78 -11.21 3.82
N ILE A 167 -18.52 -10.98 4.89
CA ILE A 167 -18.03 -10.31 6.09
C ILE A 167 -18.00 -11.34 7.20
N LYS A 168 -16.81 -11.60 7.74
CA LYS A 168 -16.64 -12.46 8.92
C LYS A 168 -16.63 -11.57 10.16
N ASP A 169 -17.56 -11.81 11.08
CA ASP A 169 -17.50 -11.22 12.41
C ASP A 169 -16.47 -11.99 13.26
N CYS A 170 -15.43 -11.28 13.69
CA CYS A 170 -14.34 -11.79 14.52
C CYS A 170 -14.57 -11.53 16.02
N GLY A 171 -15.69 -10.93 16.40
CA GLY A 171 -16.04 -10.67 17.80
C GLY A 171 -15.25 -9.51 18.43
N THR A 172 -15.23 -9.49 19.75
CA THR A 172 -14.54 -8.46 20.56
C THR A 172 -13.27 -9.05 21.15
N LEU A 173 -12.15 -8.39 20.91
CA LEU A 173 -10.88 -8.64 21.56
C LEU A 173 -10.70 -7.59 22.67
N SER A 174 -10.51 -8.05 23.90
CA SER A 174 -9.99 -7.25 25.01
C SER A 174 -8.51 -7.58 25.18
N THR A 175 -7.70 -6.59 25.52
CA THR A 175 -6.32 -6.80 25.99
C THR A 175 -6.27 -7.06 27.49
N ASP A 176 -7.41 -7.40 28.11
CA ASP A 176 -7.45 -7.76 29.52
C ASP A 176 -6.80 -9.13 29.66
N GLU A 177 -5.57 -9.13 30.17
CA GLU A 177 -4.88 -10.31 30.67
C GLU A 177 -5.73 -10.91 31.78
N ASP A 178 -6.50 -11.95 31.47
CA ASP A 178 -6.99 -12.87 32.50
C ASP A 178 -5.96 -13.99 32.68
N ASP A 179 -4.77 -13.61 33.14
CA ASP A 179 -3.91 -14.49 33.91
C ASP A 179 -4.49 -14.55 35.33
N SER A 180 -5.65 -15.17 35.47
CA SER A 180 -6.13 -15.68 36.75
C SER A 180 -5.88 -17.19 36.79
N ASP A 181 -4.61 -17.53 37.03
CA ASP A 181 -4.23 -18.84 37.59
C ASP A 181 -4.85 -18.96 38.99
N ASP A 182 -5.94 -19.72 39.11
CA ASP A 182 -6.46 -20.27 40.36
C ASP A 182 -6.42 -21.82 40.30
#